data_AF-A0A1G0ZXJ2-F1
#
_entry.id   AF-A0A1G0ZXJ2-F1
#
_cell.length_a   1.000
_cell.length_b   1.000
_cell.length_c   1.000
_cell.angle_alpha   90.00
_cell.angle_beta   90.00
_cell.angle_gamma   90.00
#
_symmetry.space_group_name_H-M   'P 1'
#
loop_
_entity.id
_entity.type
_entity.pdbx_description
1 polymer ?
#
loop_
_entity_poly.entity_id
_entity_poly.type
_entity_poly.pdbx_seq_one_letter_code
_entity_poly.pdbx_strand_id
1 'polypeptide(L)'
;MKTFELEESLDSFDQSERQKTLQTLAEQHRNALAPEGTNVNMHFHSFFSYNAEGYSPSHIAWESKKNGLYAAGLCDFDVLDGMEEFFHAGLLLSLRSTVNVETRAYLKEYASVDINSPGEPGVTYIMGAGFAKVFPPNSPQAKGQQGYRDRARARNIALINRINPHLPDIAIDYEKDVVPLTPSGAATERHIISAYINKIKSVFKTPDAVVKYLAGLLGRKTEETIELLTKMPSLEEIVRSKLAKRGGLGYEQPSISTFPSVEEFIKWVASCEAIPMITWLDGTSAGEKDGRAMLECMKTKGAVALNIIPDRNWNISDQKTKATKVANLKAIVEAADKMDLPINIGTEMNKLGLPFVDDLAGEVLKPYKETFLKGARIMVGHTLLLRYADYSYISAKAETDFKNVQAKNSFFADVGKMTPMTLHQAKTLQDMGPDKALSWFKNAVTEK
;
A
#
# COMPACT_ATOMS: atom_id res chain seq x y z
N MET A 1 32.09 -3.68 -0.81
CA MET A 1 30.94 -3.65 -1.73
C MET A 1 30.63 -2.19 -2.00
N LYS A 2 30.41 -1.79 -3.25
CA LYS A 2 30.03 -0.41 -3.59
C LYS A 2 28.60 -0.15 -3.08
N THR A 3 28.24 1.11 -2.80
CA THR A 3 26.88 1.46 -2.30
C THR A 3 25.78 0.88 -3.17
N PHE A 4 25.91 0.96 -4.49
CA PHE A 4 24.92 0.43 -5.43
C PHE A 4 24.70 -1.09 -5.30
N GLU A 5 25.79 -1.86 -5.17
CA GLU A 5 25.72 -3.33 -4.96
C GLU A 5 25.04 -3.66 -3.62
N LEU A 6 25.25 -2.84 -2.58
CA LEU A 6 24.55 -2.98 -1.31
C LEU A 6 23.07 -2.63 -1.43
N GLU A 7 22.71 -1.59 -2.18
CA GLU A 7 21.30 -1.23 -2.42
C GLU A 7 20.56 -2.36 -3.15
N GLU A 8 21.16 -3.00 -4.16
CA GLU A 8 20.57 -4.18 -4.81
C GLU A 8 20.39 -5.36 -3.85
N SER A 9 21.35 -5.62 -2.94
CA SER A 9 21.23 -6.66 -1.92
C SER A 9 20.13 -6.40 -0.89
N LEU A 10 19.56 -5.19 -0.81
CA LEU A 10 18.37 -4.96 0.01
C LEU A 10 17.14 -5.66 -0.56
N ASP A 11 17.14 -6.15 -1.80
CA ASP A 11 16.01 -6.84 -2.42
C ASP A 11 16.19 -8.36 -2.48
N SER A 12 17.23 -8.90 -1.84
CA SER A 12 17.38 -10.34 -1.64
C SER A 12 16.15 -10.92 -0.93
N PHE A 13 15.69 -12.10 -1.33
CA PHE A 13 14.60 -12.79 -0.63
C PHE A 13 15.05 -13.35 0.73
N ASP A 14 16.36 -13.42 1.01
CA ASP A 14 16.90 -13.76 2.34
C ASP A 14 16.83 -12.54 3.28
N GLN A 15 15.97 -12.62 4.30
CA GLN A 15 15.79 -11.58 5.30
C GLN A 15 17.09 -11.25 6.06
N SER A 16 17.92 -12.26 6.33
CA SER A 16 19.18 -12.07 7.06
C SER A 16 20.19 -11.28 6.23
N GLU A 17 20.18 -11.49 4.90
CA GLU A 17 20.99 -10.70 3.98
C GLU A 17 20.54 -9.25 3.98
N ARG A 18 19.24 -8.99 3.78
CA ARG A 18 18.67 -7.63 3.80
C ARG A 18 19.01 -6.88 5.08
N GLN A 19 18.85 -7.52 6.24
CA GLN A 19 19.11 -6.91 7.54
C GLN A 19 20.59 -6.51 7.71
N LYS A 20 21.53 -7.41 7.37
CA LYS A 20 22.97 -7.13 7.45
C LYS A 20 23.38 -6.03 6.48
N THR A 21 22.82 -6.06 5.28
CA THR A 21 23.06 -5.05 4.24
C THR A 21 22.58 -3.67 4.70
N LEU A 22 21.38 -3.58 5.27
CA LEU A 22 20.84 -2.33 5.79
C LEU A 22 21.69 -1.77 6.93
N GLN A 23 22.13 -2.63 7.85
CA GLN A 23 23.02 -2.22 8.94
C GLN A 23 24.35 -1.66 8.39
N THR A 24 24.92 -2.34 7.40
CA THR A 24 26.15 -1.89 6.72
C THR A 24 25.96 -0.52 6.07
N LEU A 25 24.85 -0.30 5.37
CA LEU A 25 24.51 0.98 4.74
C LEU A 25 24.30 2.09 5.79
N ALA A 26 23.56 1.82 6.86
CA ALA A 26 23.33 2.77 7.95
C ALA A 26 24.63 3.20 8.64
N GLU A 27 25.58 2.27 8.81
CA GLU A 27 26.90 2.55 9.38
C GLU A 27 27.77 3.39 8.43
N GLN A 28 27.81 3.04 7.14
CA GLN A 28 28.62 3.74 6.13
C GLN A 28 28.15 5.18 5.88
N HIS A 29 26.85 5.44 5.98
CA HIS A 29 26.25 6.72 5.60
C HIS A 29 25.70 7.53 6.78
N ARG A 30 26.04 7.18 8.02
CA ARG A 30 25.51 7.79 9.25
C ARG A 30 25.45 9.33 9.22
N ASN A 31 26.44 9.98 8.59
CA ASN A 31 26.56 11.44 8.52
C ASN A 31 26.37 12.02 7.10
N ALA A 32 25.97 11.19 6.13
CA ALA A 32 25.92 11.57 4.71
C ALA A 32 24.50 11.58 4.12
N LEU A 33 23.48 11.14 4.88
CA LEU A 33 22.09 11.10 4.42
C LEU A 33 21.44 12.49 4.46
N ALA A 34 20.45 12.71 3.60
CA ALA A 34 19.70 13.95 3.55
C ALA A 34 19.05 14.27 4.91
N PRO A 35 18.98 15.57 5.29
CA PRO A 35 18.22 15.96 6.46
C PRO A 35 16.74 15.61 6.29
N GLU A 36 16.06 15.41 7.41
CA GLU A 36 14.61 15.19 7.41
C GLU A 36 13.89 16.41 6.80
N GLY A 37 13.12 16.16 5.75
CA GLY A 37 12.25 17.11 5.10
C GLY A 37 10.83 17.10 5.67
N THR A 38 9.87 17.48 4.83
CA THR A 38 8.44 17.55 5.20
C THR A 38 7.55 16.74 4.26
N ASN A 39 8.14 15.98 3.34
CA ASN A 39 7.40 15.12 2.42
C ASN A 39 7.15 13.75 3.05
N VAL A 40 6.08 13.09 2.65
CA VAL A 40 5.67 11.78 3.17
C VAL A 40 5.29 10.87 2.03
N ASN A 41 5.40 9.57 2.24
CA ASN A 41 4.72 8.59 1.42
C ASN A 41 4.25 7.44 2.32
N MET A 42 2.95 7.43 2.60
CA MET A 42 2.33 6.54 3.57
C MET A 42 1.71 5.29 2.92
N HIS A 43 1.95 5.09 1.62
CA HIS A 43 1.41 3.99 0.85
C HIS A 43 2.44 3.49 -0.18
N PHE A 44 3.41 2.71 0.30
CA PHE A 44 4.31 1.90 -0.52
C PHE A 44 3.92 0.43 -0.46
N HIS A 45 3.76 -0.25 -1.58
CA HIS A 45 3.80 -1.71 -1.58
C HIS A 45 5.27 -2.20 -1.57
N SER A 46 5.53 -3.36 -0.97
CA SER A 46 6.81 -4.06 -1.10
C SER A 46 6.68 -5.30 -1.98
N PHE A 47 7.80 -5.96 -2.22
CA PHE A 47 7.84 -7.26 -2.89
C PHE A 47 7.07 -8.39 -2.18
N PHE A 48 6.59 -8.20 -0.94
CA PHE A 48 5.78 -9.18 -0.22
C PHE A 48 4.37 -9.26 -0.79
N SER A 49 3.91 -8.21 -1.47
CA SER A 49 2.71 -8.27 -2.30
C SER A 49 3.03 -7.98 -3.76
N TYR A 50 3.44 -6.75 -4.10
CA TYR A 50 4.02 -6.39 -5.38
C TYR A 50 4.59 -4.96 -5.33
N ASN A 51 5.87 -4.80 -5.65
CA ASN A 51 6.48 -3.51 -5.94
C ASN A 51 7.07 -3.55 -7.36
N ALA A 52 6.86 -2.50 -8.14
CA ALA A 52 7.26 -2.48 -9.54
C ALA A 52 8.79 -2.52 -9.76
N GLU A 53 9.55 -1.99 -8.80
CA GLU A 53 11.02 -2.02 -8.78
C GLU A 53 11.57 -3.22 -7.99
N GLY A 54 10.68 -4.06 -7.41
CA GLY A 54 11.09 -5.21 -6.60
C GLY A 54 11.52 -4.86 -5.18
N TYR A 55 11.26 -3.64 -4.70
CA TYR A 55 11.79 -3.17 -3.42
C TYR A 55 11.24 -3.95 -2.22
N SER A 56 12.16 -4.35 -1.34
CA SER A 56 11.84 -4.87 0.00
C SER A 56 11.42 -3.76 0.97
N PRO A 57 10.84 -4.11 2.14
CA PRO A 57 10.62 -3.13 3.20
C PRO A 57 11.90 -2.40 3.65
N SER A 58 13.02 -3.12 3.76
CA SER A 58 14.32 -2.52 4.11
C SER A 58 14.79 -1.51 3.06
N HIS A 59 14.61 -1.84 1.78
CA HIS A 59 14.94 -0.93 0.67
C HIS A 59 14.06 0.32 0.68
N ILE A 60 12.75 0.16 0.85
CA ILE A 60 11.81 1.30 0.96
C ILE A 60 12.22 2.23 2.11
N ALA A 61 12.55 1.67 3.28
CA ALA A 61 13.00 2.46 4.42
C ALA A 61 14.33 3.19 4.15
N TRP A 62 15.28 2.51 3.50
CA TRP A 62 16.55 3.10 3.06
C TRP A 62 16.35 4.27 2.11
N GLU A 63 15.59 4.08 1.02
CA GLU A 63 15.29 5.14 0.05
C GLU A 63 14.54 6.29 0.70
N SER A 64 13.60 5.99 1.59
CA SER A 64 12.86 7.02 2.33
C SER A 64 13.80 7.89 3.16
N LYS A 65 14.76 7.27 3.86
CA LYS A 65 15.75 8.02 4.64
C LYS A 65 16.72 8.78 3.74
N LYS A 66 17.20 8.16 2.66
CA LYS A 66 18.13 8.75 1.68
C LYS A 66 17.54 10.01 1.03
N ASN A 67 16.24 9.99 0.75
CA ASN A 67 15.49 11.11 0.16
C ASN A 67 14.92 12.08 1.21
N GLY A 68 15.23 11.92 2.50
CA GLY A 68 14.83 12.86 3.55
C GLY A 68 13.31 12.89 3.79
N LEU A 69 12.60 11.79 3.61
CA LEU A 69 11.17 11.72 3.94
C LEU A 69 10.95 11.94 5.45
N TYR A 70 9.87 12.65 5.76
CA TYR A 70 9.40 12.85 7.13
C TYR A 70 8.85 11.58 7.75
N ALA A 71 8.09 10.81 6.96
CA ALA A 71 7.49 9.54 7.34
C ALA A 71 7.26 8.66 6.10
N ALA A 72 7.31 7.34 6.31
CA ALA A 72 7.03 6.33 5.31
C ALA A 72 6.00 5.30 5.81
N GLY A 73 5.16 4.78 4.93
CA GLY A 73 4.17 3.76 5.25
C GLY A 73 4.24 2.58 4.30
N LEU A 74 4.49 1.39 4.84
CA LEU A 74 4.35 0.14 4.09
C LEU A 74 2.85 -0.21 4.01
N CYS A 75 2.35 -0.60 2.85
CA CYS A 75 0.98 -1.00 2.63
C CYS A 75 0.94 -2.14 1.62
N ASP A 76 1.04 -3.39 2.08
CA ASP A 76 0.99 -4.55 1.19
C ASP A 76 -0.45 -5.06 1.00
N PHE A 77 -0.71 -5.72 -0.14
CA PHE A 77 -2.00 -6.34 -0.38
C PHE A 77 -2.19 -7.59 0.48
N ASP A 78 -3.26 -7.62 1.28
CA ASP A 78 -3.73 -8.77 2.06
C ASP A 78 -2.72 -9.35 3.09
N VAL A 79 -1.54 -8.75 3.27
CA VAL A 79 -0.43 -9.32 4.08
C VAL A 79 0.31 -8.30 4.95
N LEU A 80 0.98 -8.79 6.01
CA LEU A 80 1.77 -7.99 6.97
C LEU A 80 3.20 -8.55 7.11
N ASP A 81 3.65 -9.38 6.17
CA ASP A 81 4.92 -10.12 6.26
C ASP A 81 6.13 -9.20 6.41
N GLY A 82 6.08 -8.01 5.80
CA GLY A 82 7.12 -6.99 5.89
C GLY A 82 7.07 -6.11 7.15
N MET A 83 6.08 -6.28 8.04
CA MET A 83 5.81 -5.34 9.14
C MET A 83 6.99 -5.20 10.12
N GLU A 84 7.48 -6.30 10.66
CA GLU A 84 8.57 -6.27 11.65
C GLU A 84 9.90 -5.84 11.01
N GLU A 85 10.14 -6.23 9.75
CA GLU A 85 11.29 -5.75 8.97
C GLU A 85 11.24 -4.23 8.80
N PHE A 86 10.10 -3.69 8.38
CA PHE A 86 9.93 -2.25 8.15
C PHE A 86 10.10 -1.44 9.43
N PHE A 87 9.53 -1.91 10.55
CA PHE A 87 9.73 -1.23 11.84
C PHE A 87 11.17 -1.29 12.31
N HIS A 88 11.84 -2.43 12.15
CA HIS A 88 13.26 -2.53 12.49
C HIS A 88 14.11 -1.58 11.66
N ALA A 89 13.89 -1.54 10.34
CA ALA A 89 14.55 -0.61 9.43
C ALA A 89 14.27 0.86 9.80
N GLY A 90 13.03 1.18 10.13
CA GLY A 90 12.62 2.51 10.59
C GLY A 90 13.37 2.96 11.85
N LEU A 91 13.46 2.10 12.86
CA LEU A 91 14.19 2.38 14.11
C LEU A 91 15.70 2.50 13.90
N LEU A 92 16.28 1.69 13.01
CA LEU A 92 17.71 1.71 12.67
C LEU A 92 18.10 3.01 11.95
N LEU A 93 17.25 3.48 11.03
CA LEU A 93 17.47 4.67 10.23
C LEU A 93 16.95 5.97 10.86
N SER A 94 16.30 5.88 12.02
CA SER A 94 15.53 6.98 12.62
C SER A 94 14.56 7.59 11.61
N LEU A 95 13.68 6.75 11.06
CA LEU A 95 12.60 7.07 10.12
C LEU A 95 11.25 6.78 10.79
N ARG A 96 10.32 7.75 10.72
CA ARG A 96 8.95 7.52 11.16
C ARG A 96 8.27 6.54 10.22
N SER A 97 7.75 5.46 10.78
CA SER A 97 7.18 4.35 10.03
C SER A 97 5.78 4.01 10.51
N THR A 98 4.95 3.55 9.58
CA THR A 98 3.68 2.88 9.86
C THR A 98 3.52 1.70 8.91
N VAL A 99 2.66 0.74 9.27
CA VAL A 99 2.37 -0.43 8.43
C VAL A 99 0.86 -0.55 8.27
N ASN A 100 0.44 -0.71 7.03
CA ASN A 100 -0.92 -0.69 6.56
C ASN A 100 -1.16 -1.96 5.72
N VAL A 101 -2.42 -2.24 5.43
CA VAL A 101 -2.85 -3.31 4.52
C VAL A 101 -3.89 -2.73 3.58
N GLU A 102 -3.78 -3.03 2.30
CA GLU A 102 -4.83 -2.77 1.33
C GLU A 102 -5.50 -4.08 0.89
N THR A 103 -6.81 -4.05 0.69
CA THR A 103 -7.54 -5.16 0.08
C THR A 103 -8.67 -4.65 -0.80
N ARG A 104 -9.35 -5.58 -1.48
CA ARG A 104 -10.64 -5.35 -2.15
C ARG A 104 -11.76 -6.00 -1.37
N ALA A 105 -12.83 -5.24 -1.17
CA ALA A 105 -14.03 -5.66 -0.45
C ALA A 105 -15.29 -5.26 -1.21
N TYR A 106 -16.41 -5.92 -0.90
CA TYR A 106 -17.70 -5.64 -1.49
C TYR A 106 -18.51 -4.66 -0.64
N LEU A 107 -18.97 -3.57 -1.24
CA LEU A 107 -19.79 -2.51 -0.66
C LEU A 107 -21.21 -2.56 -1.24
N LYS A 108 -22.12 -3.19 -0.50
CA LYS A 108 -23.50 -3.47 -0.95
C LYS A 108 -24.28 -2.21 -1.35
N GLU A 109 -24.08 -1.07 -0.69
CA GLU A 109 -24.78 0.19 -0.95
C GLU A 109 -24.47 0.76 -2.34
N TYR A 110 -23.34 0.32 -2.92
CA TYR A 110 -22.86 0.75 -4.23
C TYR A 110 -22.80 -0.42 -5.22
N ALA A 111 -23.55 -1.50 -4.97
CA ALA A 111 -23.55 -2.74 -5.74
C ALA A 111 -23.74 -2.55 -7.27
N SER A 112 -24.47 -1.51 -7.68
CA SER A 112 -24.80 -1.25 -9.08
C SER A 112 -23.85 -0.30 -9.81
N VAL A 113 -22.82 0.21 -9.15
CA VAL A 113 -21.93 1.24 -9.70
C VAL A 113 -20.47 0.96 -9.40
N ASP A 114 -19.59 1.40 -10.29
CA ASP A 114 -18.15 1.45 -10.04
C ASP A 114 -17.85 2.50 -8.95
N ILE A 115 -16.92 2.16 -8.04
CA ILE A 115 -16.44 3.03 -6.96
C ILE A 115 -14.99 3.42 -7.26
N ASN A 116 -14.02 2.81 -6.58
CA ASN A 116 -12.59 3.00 -6.78
C ASN A 116 -11.90 1.76 -7.36
N SER A 117 -12.67 0.72 -7.73
CA SER A 117 -12.22 -0.40 -8.55
C SER A 117 -12.89 -0.33 -9.95
N PRO A 118 -12.21 0.23 -10.96
CA PRO A 118 -12.82 0.43 -12.28
C PRO A 118 -13.27 -0.87 -12.96
N GLY A 119 -14.52 -0.89 -13.43
CA GLY A 119 -15.12 -2.05 -14.10
C GLY A 119 -15.57 -3.18 -13.17
N GLU A 120 -15.59 -2.93 -11.85
CA GLU A 120 -16.02 -3.88 -10.82
C GLU A 120 -17.12 -3.27 -9.93
N PRO A 121 -18.41 -3.25 -10.38
CA PRO A 121 -19.50 -2.64 -9.61
C PRO A 121 -19.62 -3.21 -8.18
N GLY A 122 -19.77 -2.32 -7.20
CA GLY A 122 -19.83 -2.68 -5.78
C GLY A 122 -18.51 -3.12 -5.16
N VAL A 123 -17.41 -3.22 -5.91
CA VAL A 123 -16.09 -3.53 -5.35
C VAL A 123 -15.35 -2.25 -5.04
N THR A 124 -14.81 -2.17 -3.83
CA THR A 124 -13.98 -1.07 -3.36
C THR A 124 -12.65 -1.60 -2.87
N TYR A 125 -11.57 -0.92 -3.24
CA TYR A 125 -10.36 -0.93 -2.43
C TYR A 125 -10.68 -0.33 -1.05
N ILE A 126 -10.04 -0.85 -0.02
CA ILE A 126 -10.18 -0.41 1.36
C ILE A 126 -8.90 -0.74 2.12
N MET A 127 -8.55 0.07 3.12
CA MET A 127 -7.31 -0.08 3.87
C MET A 127 -7.56 -0.28 5.36
N GLY A 128 -6.64 -0.99 6.01
CA GLY A 128 -6.39 -0.89 7.44
C GLY A 128 -5.04 -0.23 7.64
N ALA A 129 -4.94 0.76 8.54
CA ALA A 129 -3.71 1.51 8.75
C ALA A 129 -3.20 1.39 10.19
N GLY A 130 -1.88 1.43 10.38
CA GLY A 130 -1.28 1.46 11.71
C GLY A 130 -1.20 0.10 12.43
N PHE A 131 -1.17 -1.02 11.72
CA PHE A 131 -0.86 -2.32 12.31
C PHE A 131 0.50 -2.28 13.00
N ALA A 132 0.56 -2.68 14.27
CA ALA A 132 1.76 -2.49 15.10
C ALA A 132 2.18 -3.73 15.89
N LYS A 133 1.46 -4.84 15.77
CA LYS A 133 1.65 -6.08 16.55
C LYS A 133 1.56 -7.30 15.65
N VAL A 134 2.43 -8.27 15.90
CA VAL A 134 2.29 -9.62 15.35
C VAL A 134 1.30 -10.39 16.23
N PHE A 135 0.31 -11.01 15.62
CA PHE A 135 -0.69 -11.77 16.34
C PHE A 135 -0.29 -13.25 16.48
N PRO A 136 -0.60 -13.92 17.61
CA PRO A 136 -0.34 -15.34 17.75
C PRO A 136 -1.02 -16.16 16.63
N PRO A 137 -0.38 -17.21 16.08
CA PRO A 137 -0.87 -17.95 14.91
C PRO A 137 -2.31 -18.49 14.99
N ASN A 138 -2.83 -18.70 16.20
CA ASN A 138 -4.19 -19.24 16.42
C ASN A 138 -5.23 -18.20 16.85
N SER A 139 -4.82 -16.93 16.99
CA SER A 139 -5.72 -15.83 17.32
C SER A 139 -6.74 -15.57 16.20
N PRO A 140 -7.91 -15.00 16.50
CA PRO A 140 -8.87 -14.57 15.47
C PRO A 140 -8.25 -13.64 14.42
N GLN A 141 -7.35 -12.76 14.83
CA GLN A 141 -6.67 -11.78 13.98
C GLN A 141 -5.76 -12.48 12.95
N ALA A 142 -4.90 -13.41 13.41
CA ALA A 142 -4.03 -14.18 12.53
C ALA A 142 -4.82 -15.09 11.57
N LYS A 143 -5.91 -15.71 12.04
CA LYS A 143 -6.82 -16.48 11.18
C LYS A 143 -7.51 -15.61 10.14
N GLY A 144 -7.93 -14.41 10.52
CA GLY A 144 -8.49 -13.42 9.60
C GLY A 144 -7.50 -13.06 8.50
N GLN A 145 -6.26 -12.75 8.87
CA GLN A 145 -5.18 -12.46 7.93
C GLN A 145 -4.93 -13.62 6.96
N GLN A 146 -4.83 -14.85 7.48
CA GLN A 146 -4.67 -16.04 6.64
C GLN A 146 -5.86 -16.21 5.68
N GLY A 147 -7.09 -15.93 6.12
CA GLY A 147 -8.28 -15.97 5.28
C GLY A 147 -8.23 -15.01 4.08
N TYR A 148 -7.67 -13.79 4.24
CA TYR A 148 -7.45 -12.88 3.11
C TYR A 148 -6.45 -13.45 2.11
N ARG A 149 -5.33 -14.00 2.59
CA ARG A 149 -4.32 -14.66 1.77
C ARG A 149 -4.87 -15.85 1.00
N ASP A 150 -5.64 -16.72 1.66
CA ASP A 150 -6.24 -17.89 1.03
C ASP A 150 -7.25 -17.50 -0.07
N ARG A 151 -8.06 -16.47 0.17
CA ARG A 151 -8.98 -15.93 -0.85
C ARG A 151 -8.25 -15.32 -2.03
N ALA A 152 -7.19 -14.56 -1.80
CA ALA A 152 -6.35 -14.01 -2.88
C ALA A 152 -5.74 -15.12 -3.73
N ARG A 153 -5.17 -16.13 -3.08
CA ARG A 153 -4.63 -17.32 -3.74
C ARG A 153 -5.68 -18.08 -4.55
N ALA A 154 -6.87 -18.32 -3.98
CA ALA A 154 -7.96 -18.99 -4.70
C ALA A 154 -8.38 -18.21 -5.96
N ARG A 155 -8.49 -16.87 -5.87
CA ARG A 155 -8.80 -16.01 -7.03
C ARG A 155 -7.72 -16.10 -8.11
N ASN A 156 -6.44 -16.08 -7.71
CA ASN A 156 -5.32 -16.21 -8.64
C ASN A 156 -5.33 -17.54 -9.40
N ILE A 157 -5.55 -18.66 -8.68
CA ILE A 157 -5.66 -19.99 -9.29
C ILE A 157 -6.86 -20.05 -10.24
N ALA A 158 -8.01 -19.51 -9.84
CA ALA A 158 -9.20 -19.46 -10.70
C ALA A 158 -8.95 -18.64 -11.98
N LEU A 159 -8.24 -17.52 -11.89
CA LEU A 159 -7.84 -16.72 -13.06
C LEU A 159 -6.96 -17.54 -14.02
N ILE A 160 -5.94 -18.23 -13.50
CA ILE A 160 -5.06 -19.08 -14.30
C ILE A 160 -5.85 -20.21 -14.98
N ASN A 161 -6.76 -20.86 -14.25
CA ASN A 161 -7.59 -21.94 -14.78
C ASN A 161 -8.52 -21.49 -15.92
N ARG A 162 -8.88 -20.21 -15.97
CA ARG A 162 -9.62 -19.64 -17.11
C ARG A 162 -8.70 -19.30 -18.29
N ILE A 163 -7.49 -18.81 -18.04
CA ILE A 163 -6.57 -18.39 -19.12
C ILE A 163 -5.90 -19.60 -19.80
N ASN A 164 -5.38 -20.56 -19.02
CA ASN A 164 -4.58 -21.69 -19.51
C ASN A 164 -5.25 -22.47 -20.67
N PRO A 165 -6.56 -22.79 -20.64
CA PRO A 165 -7.23 -23.50 -21.74
C PRO A 165 -7.18 -22.75 -23.08
N HIS A 166 -7.05 -21.43 -23.06
CA HIS A 166 -6.95 -20.62 -24.28
C HIS A 166 -5.52 -20.49 -24.79
N LEU A 167 -4.51 -20.79 -23.96
CA LEU A 167 -3.09 -20.62 -24.26
C LEU A 167 -2.27 -21.86 -23.85
N PRO A 168 -2.59 -23.06 -24.40
CA PRO A 168 -2.00 -24.32 -23.95
C PRO A 168 -0.48 -24.36 -24.10
N ASP A 169 0.07 -23.70 -25.13
CA ASP A 169 1.52 -23.65 -25.40
C ASP A 169 2.33 -22.93 -24.31
N ILE A 170 1.67 -22.09 -23.51
CA ILE A 170 2.30 -21.29 -22.45
C ILE A 170 1.52 -21.40 -21.14
N ALA A 171 0.82 -22.51 -20.94
CA ALA A 171 0.12 -22.76 -19.69
C ALA A 171 1.10 -22.69 -18.50
N ILE A 172 0.69 -22.00 -17.44
CA ILE A 172 1.49 -21.83 -16.23
C ILE A 172 0.89 -22.61 -15.06
N ASP A 173 1.75 -23.00 -14.12
CA ASP A 173 1.38 -23.60 -12.85
C ASP A 173 1.56 -22.57 -11.72
N TYR A 174 0.54 -22.39 -10.87
CA TYR A 174 0.58 -21.37 -9.83
C TYR A 174 1.73 -21.56 -8.84
N GLU A 175 1.99 -22.81 -8.42
CA GLU A 175 3.00 -23.10 -7.40
C GLU A 175 4.41 -23.02 -7.95
N LYS A 176 4.60 -23.43 -9.21
CA LYS A 176 5.93 -23.51 -9.83
C LYS A 176 6.34 -22.22 -10.52
N ASP A 177 5.39 -21.54 -11.17
CA ASP A 177 5.69 -20.40 -12.04
C ASP A 177 5.35 -19.04 -11.39
N VAL A 178 4.43 -19.00 -10.41
CA VAL A 178 3.93 -17.74 -9.83
C VAL A 178 4.43 -17.52 -8.39
N VAL A 179 4.22 -18.49 -7.50
CA VAL A 179 4.61 -18.38 -6.08
C VAL A 179 6.10 -18.02 -5.88
N PRO A 180 7.06 -18.56 -6.66
CA PRO A 180 8.48 -18.20 -6.49
C PRO A 180 8.82 -16.75 -6.85
N LEU A 181 7.91 -16.00 -7.47
CA LEU A 181 8.13 -14.60 -7.83
C LEU A 181 7.95 -13.63 -6.65
N THR A 182 7.57 -14.14 -5.47
CA THR A 182 7.37 -13.35 -4.25
C THR A 182 7.89 -14.13 -3.02
N PRO A 183 8.60 -13.48 -2.08
CA PRO A 183 9.30 -14.17 -0.98
C PRO A 183 8.36 -14.95 -0.05
N SER A 184 7.13 -14.48 0.16
CA SER A 184 6.15 -15.14 1.04
C SER A 184 5.02 -15.86 0.31
N GLY A 185 5.07 -16.00 -1.02
CA GLY A 185 4.00 -16.65 -1.79
C GLY A 185 2.68 -15.87 -1.89
N ALA A 186 2.64 -14.62 -1.43
CA ALA A 186 1.48 -13.73 -1.55
C ALA A 186 1.44 -13.05 -2.93
N ALA A 187 1.25 -13.88 -3.95
CA ALA A 187 1.26 -13.42 -5.33
C ALA A 187 0.02 -12.58 -5.68
N THR A 188 0.16 -11.71 -6.68
CA THR A 188 -0.89 -10.85 -7.20
C THR A 188 -1.13 -11.16 -8.67
N GLU A 189 -2.15 -10.53 -9.27
CA GLU A 189 -2.38 -10.58 -10.72
C GLU A 189 -1.12 -10.23 -11.51
N ARG A 190 -0.28 -9.29 -11.03
CA ARG A 190 0.94 -8.89 -11.73
C ARG A 190 1.97 -10.01 -11.81
N HIS A 191 2.16 -10.76 -10.73
CA HIS A 191 3.02 -11.95 -10.74
C HIS A 191 2.55 -13.01 -11.75
N ILE A 192 1.24 -13.19 -11.91
CA ILE A 192 0.66 -14.10 -12.92
C ILE A 192 1.02 -13.63 -14.33
N ILE A 193 0.93 -12.32 -14.60
CA ILE A 193 1.29 -11.75 -15.91
C ILE A 193 2.78 -11.93 -16.19
N SER A 194 3.65 -11.64 -15.21
CA SER A 194 5.09 -11.87 -15.36
C SER A 194 5.40 -13.36 -15.59
N ALA A 195 4.69 -14.28 -14.94
CA ALA A 195 4.82 -15.72 -15.16
C ALA A 195 4.46 -16.14 -16.59
N TYR A 196 3.37 -15.63 -17.17
CA TYR A 196 3.04 -15.89 -18.58
C TYR A 196 4.11 -15.34 -19.53
N ILE A 197 4.62 -14.14 -19.29
CA ILE A 197 5.68 -13.54 -20.12
C ILE A 197 6.97 -14.37 -20.02
N ASN A 198 7.33 -14.81 -18.82
CA ASN A 198 8.48 -15.70 -18.60
C ASN A 198 8.28 -17.05 -19.30
N LYS A 199 7.07 -17.61 -19.26
CA LYS A 199 6.74 -18.85 -19.97
C LYS A 199 6.90 -18.69 -21.48
N ILE A 200 6.38 -17.62 -22.08
CA ILE A 200 6.57 -17.29 -23.50
C ILE A 200 8.07 -17.28 -23.86
N LYS A 201 8.89 -16.55 -23.09
CA LYS A 201 10.35 -16.47 -23.32
C LYS A 201 11.00 -17.86 -23.25
N SER A 202 10.61 -18.68 -22.28
CA SER A 202 11.16 -20.03 -22.07
C SER A 202 10.81 -21.03 -23.16
N VAL A 203 9.58 -20.97 -23.70
CA VAL A 203 9.06 -21.89 -24.72
C VAL A 203 9.60 -21.54 -26.09
N PHE A 204 9.55 -20.26 -26.47
CA PHE A 204 9.87 -19.83 -27.83
C PHE A 204 11.35 -19.53 -28.06
N LYS A 205 12.15 -19.36 -27.00
CA LYS A 205 13.64 -19.31 -26.94
C LYS A 205 14.39 -18.29 -27.81
N THR A 206 13.93 -18.00 -29.03
CA THR A 206 14.52 -17.02 -29.93
C THR A 206 13.69 -15.73 -29.92
N PRO A 207 14.33 -14.55 -30.08
CA PRO A 207 13.63 -13.27 -30.13
C PRO A 207 12.51 -13.25 -31.19
N ASP A 208 12.78 -13.75 -32.40
CA ASP A 208 11.80 -13.76 -33.49
C ASP A 208 10.56 -14.62 -33.19
N ALA A 209 10.75 -15.77 -32.55
CA ALA A 209 9.64 -16.64 -32.17
C ALA A 209 8.80 -16.03 -31.03
N VAL A 210 9.46 -15.39 -30.05
CA VAL A 210 8.78 -14.65 -28.97
C VAL A 210 7.95 -13.49 -29.54
N VAL A 211 8.54 -12.69 -30.43
CA VAL A 211 7.86 -11.57 -31.09
C VAL A 211 6.65 -12.08 -31.88
N LYS A 212 6.83 -13.12 -32.70
CA LYS A 212 5.74 -13.69 -33.53
C LYS A 212 4.58 -14.17 -32.66
N TYR A 213 4.87 -14.86 -31.56
CA TYR A 213 3.84 -15.36 -30.65
C TYR A 213 3.10 -14.20 -29.96
N LEU A 214 3.84 -13.23 -29.40
CA LEU A 214 3.25 -12.06 -28.74
C LEU A 214 2.42 -11.22 -29.71
N ALA A 215 2.91 -10.99 -30.93
CA ALA A 215 2.17 -10.26 -31.96
C ALA A 215 0.81 -10.91 -32.25
N GLY A 216 0.80 -12.25 -32.39
CA GLY A 216 -0.43 -13.02 -32.56
C GLY A 216 -1.37 -12.95 -31.35
N LEU A 217 -0.84 -13.17 -30.14
CA LEU A 217 -1.61 -13.10 -28.89
C LEU A 217 -2.25 -11.71 -28.69
N LEU A 218 -1.48 -10.66 -28.93
CA LEU A 218 -1.88 -9.28 -28.70
C LEU A 218 -2.68 -8.68 -29.86
N GLY A 219 -2.72 -9.35 -31.03
CA GLY A 219 -3.33 -8.83 -32.24
C GLY A 219 -2.63 -7.58 -32.77
N ARG A 220 -1.29 -7.53 -32.65
CA ARG A 220 -0.45 -6.38 -33.02
C ARG A 220 0.52 -6.73 -34.15
N LYS A 221 1.06 -5.70 -34.79
CA LYS A 221 2.12 -5.87 -35.78
C LYS A 221 3.43 -6.29 -35.13
N THR A 222 4.28 -6.98 -35.88
CA THR A 222 5.61 -7.43 -35.46
C THR A 222 6.47 -6.26 -34.98
N GLU A 223 6.49 -5.16 -35.73
CA GLU A 223 7.32 -3.98 -35.45
C GLU A 223 6.92 -3.31 -34.13
N GLU A 224 5.61 -3.16 -33.88
CA GLU A 224 5.08 -2.64 -32.62
C GLU A 224 5.43 -3.56 -31.44
N THR A 225 5.42 -4.88 -31.67
CA THR A 225 5.73 -5.87 -30.63
C THR A 225 7.22 -5.88 -30.27
N ILE A 226 8.10 -5.68 -31.25
CA ILE A 226 9.55 -5.50 -31.02
C ILE A 226 9.79 -4.28 -30.12
N GLU A 227 9.14 -3.15 -30.42
CA GLU A 227 9.26 -1.94 -29.60
C GLU A 227 8.79 -2.20 -28.16
N LEU A 228 7.65 -2.88 -27.97
CA LEU A 228 7.10 -3.21 -26.66
C LEU A 228 8.05 -4.08 -25.81
N LEU A 229 8.81 -4.99 -26.43
CA LEU A 229 9.78 -5.82 -25.70
C LEU A 229 10.93 -5.02 -25.08
N THR A 230 11.21 -3.82 -25.60
CA THR A 230 12.17 -2.89 -24.98
C THR A 230 11.54 -2.08 -23.83
N LYS A 231 10.20 -2.14 -23.70
CA LYS A 231 9.39 -1.40 -22.73
C LYS A 231 8.58 -2.38 -21.88
N MET A 232 9.27 -3.20 -21.09
CA MET A 232 8.67 -4.25 -20.23
C MET A 232 7.40 -3.81 -19.49
N PRO A 233 7.33 -2.65 -18.80
CA PRO A 233 6.08 -2.22 -18.16
C PRO A 233 4.91 -2.01 -19.12
N SER A 234 5.16 -1.50 -20.32
CA SER A 234 4.12 -1.35 -21.35
C SER A 234 3.65 -2.71 -21.86
N LEU A 235 4.57 -3.65 -22.04
CA LEU A 235 4.25 -5.03 -22.41
C LEU A 235 3.38 -5.70 -21.33
N GLU A 236 3.77 -5.61 -20.06
CA GLU A 236 3.02 -6.19 -18.94
C GLU A 236 1.59 -5.65 -18.87
N GLU A 237 1.38 -4.33 -18.99
CA GLU A 237 0.03 -3.75 -18.98
C GLU A 237 -0.83 -4.23 -20.16
N ILE A 238 -0.24 -4.36 -21.36
CA ILE A 238 -0.97 -4.85 -22.54
C ILE A 238 -1.32 -6.33 -22.39
N VAL A 239 -0.38 -7.16 -21.93
CA VAL A 239 -0.63 -8.59 -21.64
C VAL A 239 -1.70 -8.71 -20.54
N ARG A 240 -1.60 -7.92 -19.47
CA ARG A 240 -2.60 -7.87 -18.39
C ARG A 240 -3.98 -7.50 -18.91
N SER A 241 -4.08 -6.51 -19.80
CA SER A 241 -5.33 -6.14 -20.44
C SER A 241 -5.92 -7.27 -21.28
N LYS A 242 -5.07 -8.00 -22.02
CA LYS A 242 -5.49 -9.11 -22.89
C LYS A 242 -5.90 -10.35 -22.12
N LEU A 243 -5.27 -10.61 -20.97
CA LEU A 243 -5.45 -11.85 -20.22
C LEU A 243 -6.42 -11.70 -19.04
N ALA A 244 -6.31 -10.65 -18.23
CA ALA A 244 -6.96 -10.60 -16.90
C ALA A 244 -8.05 -9.52 -16.76
N LYS A 245 -8.00 -8.44 -17.55
CA LYS A 245 -8.97 -7.33 -17.45
C LYS A 245 -10.21 -7.54 -18.31
N ARG A 246 -11.22 -6.69 -18.10
CA ARG A 246 -12.51 -6.73 -18.79
C ARG A 246 -12.35 -6.95 -20.30
N GLY A 247 -12.95 -8.02 -20.81
CA GLY A 247 -12.84 -8.44 -22.22
C GLY A 247 -11.63 -9.33 -22.54
N GLY A 248 -10.75 -9.58 -21.57
CA GLY A 248 -9.63 -10.52 -21.65
C GLY A 248 -10.03 -11.96 -21.34
N LEU A 249 -9.13 -12.90 -21.66
CA LEU A 249 -9.40 -14.34 -21.66
C LEU A 249 -9.87 -14.91 -20.30
N GLY A 250 -9.28 -14.41 -19.21
CA GLY A 250 -9.56 -14.86 -17.85
C GLY A 250 -10.52 -13.96 -17.07
N TYR A 251 -11.08 -12.93 -17.71
CA TYR A 251 -11.95 -11.99 -17.01
C TYR A 251 -13.26 -12.64 -16.59
N GLU A 252 -13.61 -12.39 -15.34
CA GLU A 252 -14.90 -12.73 -14.76
C GLU A 252 -15.37 -11.49 -14.00
N GLN A 253 -16.64 -11.12 -14.19
CA GLN A 253 -17.20 -10.01 -13.46
C GLN A 253 -17.25 -10.36 -11.97
N PRO A 254 -16.69 -9.52 -11.08
CA PRO A 254 -16.79 -9.76 -9.65
C PRO A 254 -18.23 -9.78 -9.16
N SER A 255 -18.48 -10.58 -8.14
CA SER A 255 -19.75 -10.61 -7.42
C SER A 255 -19.52 -10.63 -5.91
N ILE A 256 -20.61 -10.64 -5.14
CA ILE A 256 -20.57 -10.74 -3.67
C ILE A 256 -19.82 -12.00 -3.18
N SER A 257 -19.67 -13.04 -4.00
CA SER A 257 -18.90 -14.24 -3.63
C SER A 257 -17.40 -14.10 -3.89
N THR A 258 -16.95 -13.04 -4.57
CA THR A 258 -15.55 -12.86 -4.97
C THR A 258 -14.70 -12.18 -3.88
N PHE A 259 -15.30 -11.27 -3.12
CA PHE A 259 -14.63 -10.44 -2.13
C PHE A 259 -15.37 -10.45 -0.79
N PRO A 260 -14.66 -10.36 0.35
CA PRO A 260 -15.30 -10.18 1.65
C PRO A 260 -16.07 -8.86 1.70
N SER A 261 -17.06 -8.76 2.58
CA SER A 261 -17.78 -7.50 2.77
C SER A 261 -16.88 -6.42 3.39
N VAL A 262 -17.16 -5.15 3.09
CA VAL A 262 -16.50 -4.01 3.76
C VAL A 262 -16.62 -4.12 5.28
N GLU A 263 -17.77 -4.52 5.81
CA GLU A 263 -17.99 -4.69 7.25
C GLU A 263 -17.14 -5.81 7.86
N GLU A 264 -16.94 -6.93 7.14
CA GLU A 264 -16.03 -8.00 7.58
C GLU A 264 -14.59 -7.48 7.69
N PHE A 265 -14.15 -6.72 6.70
CA PHE A 265 -12.82 -6.13 6.71
C PHE A 265 -12.63 -5.10 7.81
N ILE A 266 -13.56 -4.15 7.96
CA ILE A 266 -13.51 -3.14 9.02
C ILE A 266 -13.47 -3.81 10.40
N LYS A 267 -14.29 -4.84 10.64
CA LYS A 267 -14.28 -5.58 11.90
C LYS A 267 -12.94 -6.27 12.15
N TRP A 268 -12.35 -6.88 11.13
CA TRP A 268 -11.04 -7.51 11.25
C TRP A 268 -9.95 -6.48 11.58
N VAL A 269 -9.89 -5.37 10.84
CA VAL A 269 -8.93 -4.27 11.10
C VAL A 269 -9.09 -3.74 12.52
N ALA A 270 -10.32 -3.47 12.96
CA ALA A 270 -10.59 -3.00 14.31
C ALA A 270 -10.21 -4.02 15.39
N SER A 271 -10.38 -5.32 15.13
CA SER A 271 -9.95 -6.38 16.05
C SER A 271 -8.43 -6.47 16.19
N CYS A 272 -7.68 -5.94 15.22
CA CYS A 272 -6.24 -5.78 15.26
C CYS A 272 -5.80 -4.46 15.93
N GLU A 273 -6.77 -3.68 16.46
CA GLU A 273 -6.58 -2.32 16.99
C GLU A 273 -6.03 -1.31 15.96
N ALA A 274 -6.03 -1.66 14.68
CA ALA A 274 -5.63 -0.81 13.58
C ALA A 274 -6.78 0.09 13.12
N ILE A 275 -6.49 1.10 12.30
CA ILE A 275 -7.43 2.12 11.85
C ILE A 275 -8.11 1.68 10.54
N PRO A 276 -9.43 1.43 10.50
CA PRO A 276 -10.13 1.20 9.23
C PRO A 276 -10.19 2.49 8.41
N MET A 277 -9.78 2.40 7.15
CA MET A 277 -9.46 3.55 6.30
C MET A 277 -10.12 3.41 4.93
N ILE A 278 -10.79 4.49 4.53
CA ILE A 278 -11.43 4.66 3.22
C ILE A 278 -10.34 4.88 2.18
N THR A 279 -10.47 4.34 0.98
CA THR A 279 -9.63 4.74 -0.16
C THR A 279 -10.48 5.46 -1.21
N TRP A 280 -9.87 6.40 -1.92
CA TRP A 280 -10.55 7.18 -2.95
C TRP A 280 -9.72 7.26 -4.23
N LEU A 281 -10.37 7.08 -5.38
CA LEU A 281 -9.74 7.02 -6.70
C LEU A 281 -9.53 8.41 -7.29
N ASP A 282 -10.62 9.02 -7.76
CA ASP A 282 -10.57 10.31 -8.45
C ASP A 282 -11.89 11.07 -8.56
N GLY A 283 -12.98 10.54 -8.00
CA GLY A 283 -14.28 11.20 -7.99
C GLY A 283 -15.02 11.17 -9.33
N THR A 284 -14.50 10.43 -10.33
CA THR A 284 -15.13 10.40 -11.67
C THR A 284 -16.07 9.22 -11.86
N SER A 285 -15.99 8.19 -11.02
CA SER A 285 -16.91 7.07 -11.05
C SER A 285 -18.29 7.46 -10.50
N ALA A 286 -19.32 6.68 -10.86
CA ALA A 286 -20.67 6.94 -10.38
C ALA A 286 -20.80 6.80 -8.85
N GLY A 287 -19.98 5.94 -8.23
CA GLY A 287 -19.92 5.77 -6.77
C GLY A 287 -19.17 6.88 -6.04
N GLU A 288 -18.17 7.51 -6.68
CA GLU A 288 -17.38 8.57 -6.04
C GLU A 288 -17.82 10.00 -6.40
N LYS A 289 -18.76 10.18 -7.34
CA LYS A 289 -19.24 11.50 -7.78
C LYS A 289 -19.75 12.37 -6.62
N ASP A 290 -20.32 11.73 -5.60
CA ASP A 290 -20.69 12.35 -4.32
C ASP A 290 -19.75 11.81 -3.24
N GLY A 291 -18.53 12.36 -3.23
CA GLY A 291 -17.47 11.95 -2.32
C GLY A 291 -17.87 12.10 -0.85
N ARG A 292 -18.70 13.10 -0.51
CA ARG A 292 -19.17 13.29 0.88
C ARG A 292 -20.12 12.18 1.30
N ALA A 293 -21.11 11.83 0.46
CA ALA A 293 -22.02 10.73 0.76
C ALA A 293 -21.27 9.39 0.88
N MET A 294 -20.23 9.19 0.06
CA MET A 294 -19.35 8.01 0.16
C MET A 294 -18.59 7.98 1.50
N LEU A 295 -17.99 9.10 1.91
CA LEU A 295 -17.30 9.21 3.21
C LEU A 295 -18.27 8.95 4.37
N GLU A 296 -19.48 9.52 4.33
CA GLU A 296 -20.52 9.30 5.34
C GLU A 296 -20.93 7.84 5.43
N CYS A 297 -21.19 7.19 4.28
CA CYS A 297 -21.49 5.76 4.20
C CYS A 297 -20.40 4.91 4.87
N MET A 298 -19.14 5.10 4.49
CA MET A 298 -18.04 4.31 5.03
C MET A 298 -17.78 4.60 6.52
N LYS A 299 -17.99 5.85 6.95
CA LYS A 299 -17.90 6.21 8.37
C LYS A 299 -18.98 5.51 9.21
N THR A 300 -20.21 5.38 8.71
CA THR A 300 -21.25 4.61 9.42
C THR A 300 -20.89 3.14 9.60
N LYS A 301 -20.01 2.60 8.75
CA LYS A 301 -19.50 1.22 8.84
C LYS A 301 -18.30 1.08 9.78
N GLY A 302 -17.70 2.18 10.23
CA GLY A 302 -16.59 2.20 11.18
C GLY A 302 -15.25 2.68 10.60
N ALA A 303 -15.22 3.17 9.35
CA ALA A 303 -14.00 3.80 8.82
C ALA A 303 -13.78 5.20 9.45
N VAL A 304 -12.54 5.51 9.80
CA VAL A 304 -12.21 6.75 10.55
C VAL A 304 -11.04 7.53 9.95
N ALA A 305 -10.56 7.15 8.76
CA ALA A 305 -9.51 7.86 8.03
C ALA A 305 -9.70 7.69 6.51
N LEU A 306 -8.97 8.48 5.71
CA LEU A 306 -9.00 8.45 4.25
C LEU A 306 -7.58 8.29 3.69
N ASN A 307 -7.40 7.47 2.66
CA ASN A 307 -6.20 7.40 1.84
C ASN A 307 -6.48 7.88 0.41
N ILE A 308 -5.56 8.66 -0.15
CA ILE A 308 -5.60 9.19 -1.51
C ILE A 308 -4.25 8.89 -2.17
N ILE A 309 -4.25 8.60 -3.47
CA ILE A 309 -3.02 8.54 -4.29
C ILE A 309 -3.05 9.76 -5.21
N PRO A 310 -2.53 10.93 -4.79
CA PRO A 310 -2.92 12.19 -5.40
C PRO A 310 -2.26 12.44 -6.77
N ASP A 311 -1.08 11.87 -7.06
CA ASP A 311 -0.40 12.03 -8.36
C ASP A 311 -1.35 11.81 -9.57
N ARG A 312 -2.15 10.74 -9.53
CA ARG A 312 -3.11 10.39 -10.60
C ARG A 312 -4.28 11.37 -10.77
N ASN A 313 -4.46 12.30 -9.84
CA ASN A 313 -5.55 13.28 -9.86
C ASN A 313 -5.15 14.61 -10.51
N TRP A 314 -3.86 14.89 -10.67
CA TRP A 314 -3.38 16.16 -11.22
C TRP A 314 -2.30 16.02 -12.30
N ASN A 315 -1.53 14.94 -12.29
CA ASN A 315 -0.48 14.66 -13.27
C ASN A 315 -1.08 14.06 -14.56
N ILE A 316 -1.83 14.91 -15.28
CA ILE A 316 -2.66 14.51 -16.43
C ILE A 316 -2.49 15.51 -17.57
N SER A 317 -2.19 15.01 -18.77
CA SER A 317 -1.97 15.84 -19.95
C SER A 317 -3.26 16.49 -20.47
N ASP A 318 -4.38 15.76 -20.47
CA ASP A 318 -5.67 16.32 -20.88
C ASP A 318 -6.18 17.35 -19.86
N GLN A 319 -6.29 18.61 -20.29
CA GLN A 319 -6.60 19.73 -19.41
C GLN A 319 -8.02 19.66 -18.82
N LYS A 320 -8.99 19.11 -19.55
CA LYS A 320 -10.37 18.98 -19.06
C LYS A 320 -10.47 17.91 -17.99
N THR A 321 -9.85 16.75 -18.22
CA THR A 321 -9.77 15.68 -17.23
C THR A 321 -9.00 16.14 -15.99
N LYS A 322 -7.86 16.82 -16.18
CA LYS A 322 -7.08 17.42 -15.09
C LYS A 322 -7.92 18.37 -14.25
N ALA A 323 -8.61 19.34 -14.87
CA ALA A 323 -9.44 20.30 -14.15
C ALA A 323 -10.54 19.61 -13.33
N THR A 324 -11.18 18.58 -13.89
CA THR A 324 -12.23 17.81 -13.20
C THR A 324 -11.66 17.07 -11.99
N LYS A 325 -10.58 16.31 -12.16
CA LYS A 325 -9.99 15.51 -11.08
C LYS A 325 -9.33 16.36 -9.99
N VAL A 326 -8.76 17.52 -10.34
CA VAL A 326 -8.25 18.49 -9.35
C VAL A 326 -9.40 19.10 -8.54
N ALA A 327 -10.53 19.44 -9.17
CA ALA A 327 -11.71 19.92 -8.45
C ALA A 327 -12.28 18.85 -7.51
N ASN A 328 -12.33 17.60 -7.95
CA ASN A 328 -12.76 16.47 -7.13
C ASN A 328 -11.80 16.23 -5.95
N LEU A 329 -10.48 16.28 -6.19
CA LEU A 329 -9.45 16.17 -5.14
C LEU A 329 -9.64 17.25 -4.07
N LYS A 330 -9.87 18.50 -4.48
CA LYS A 330 -10.19 19.59 -3.54
C LYS A 330 -11.44 19.26 -2.71
N ALA A 331 -12.51 18.83 -3.37
CA ALA A 331 -13.78 18.55 -2.71
C ALA A 331 -13.67 17.40 -1.69
N ILE A 332 -12.96 16.31 -2.01
CA ILE A 332 -12.81 15.18 -1.09
C ILE A 332 -11.92 15.52 0.11
N VAL A 333 -10.83 16.28 -0.11
CA VAL A 333 -9.96 16.75 0.99
C VAL A 333 -10.73 17.67 1.94
N GLU A 334 -11.48 18.65 1.40
CA GLU A 334 -12.31 19.54 2.21
C GLU A 334 -13.43 18.81 2.97
N ALA A 335 -14.02 17.78 2.36
CA ALA A 335 -15.03 16.96 3.01
C ALA A 335 -14.43 16.14 4.18
N ALA A 336 -13.28 15.50 3.95
CA ALA A 336 -12.57 14.73 4.95
C ALA A 336 -12.11 15.60 6.13
N ASP A 337 -11.55 16.79 5.86
CA ASP A 337 -11.14 17.75 6.89
C ASP A 337 -12.33 18.23 7.74
N LYS A 338 -13.47 18.55 7.13
CA LYS A 338 -14.71 18.92 7.86
C LYS A 338 -15.28 17.77 8.71
N MET A 339 -14.92 16.53 8.40
CA MET A 339 -15.32 15.33 9.14
C MET A 339 -14.27 14.88 10.16
N ASP A 340 -13.17 15.62 10.28
CA ASP A 340 -11.99 15.33 11.10
C ASP A 340 -11.33 13.98 10.77
N LEU A 341 -11.44 13.53 9.53
CA LEU A 341 -10.79 12.30 9.06
C LEU A 341 -9.31 12.58 8.79
N PRO A 342 -8.37 11.87 9.43
CA PRO A 342 -6.97 11.90 9.03
C PRO A 342 -6.81 11.47 7.57
N ILE A 343 -5.98 12.18 6.80
CA ILE A 343 -5.74 11.89 5.39
C ILE A 343 -4.32 11.38 5.17
N ASN A 344 -4.20 10.14 4.68
CA ASN A 344 -2.96 9.55 4.19
C ASN A 344 -2.82 9.77 2.69
N ILE A 345 -1.58 9.94 2.26
CA ILE A 345 -1.20 9.93 0.84
C ILE A 345 -0.01 9.01 0.60
N GLY A 346 0.13 8.55 -0.62
CA GLY A 346 1.32 7.86 -1.09
C GLY A 346 1.22 7.56 -2.57
N THR A 347 2.22 6.85 -3.10
CA THR A 347 2.35 6.66 -4.55
C THR A 347 2.11 5.23 -5.01
N GLU A 348 1.84 4.30 -4.09
CA GLU A 348 1.72 2.85 -4.27
C GLU A 348 3.06 2.19 -4.70
N MET A 349 3.75 2.75 -5.69
CA MET A 349 4.90 2.14 -6.39
C MET A 349 4.59 0.74 -6.96
N ASN A 350 3.32 0.46 -7.27
CA ASN A 350 2.87 -0.79 -7.88
C ASN A 350 2.84 -0.75 -9.42
N LYS A 351 3.43 0.28 -10.02
CA LYS A 351 3.64 0.41 -11.47
C LYS A 351 4.92 1.20 -11.73
N LEU A 352 5.70 0.78 -12.72
CA LEU A 352 6.92 1.48 -13.13
C LEU A 352 6.59 2.89 -13.65
N GLY A 353 7.46 3.85 -13.31
CA GLY A 353 7.33 5.26 -13.68
C GLY A 353 6.43 6.10 -12.77
N LEU A 354 5.88 5.52 -11.69
CA LEU A 354 5.26 6.30 -10.62
C LEU A 354 6.35 7.05 -9.82
N PRO A 355 6.07 8.26 -9.31
CA PRO A 355 7.04 8.99 -8.52
C PRO A 355 7.30 8.29 -7.17
N PHE A 356 8.49 8.51 -6.62
CA PHE A 356 8.82 8.00 -5.27
C PHE A 356 8.04 8.73 -4.17
N VAL A 357 7.72 10.01 -4.39
CA VAL A 357 6.90 10.85 -3.48
C VAL A 357 5.99 11.77 -4.28
N ASP A 358 4.86 12.16 -3.69
CA ASP A 358 3.99 13.19 -4.24
C ASP A 358 4.64 14.59 -4.18
N ASP A 359 4.30 15.46 -5.13
CA ASP A 359 4.84 16.83 -5.20
C ASP A 359 4.10 17.80 -4.27
N LEU A 360 4.39 17.73 -2.96
CA LEU A 360 3.83 18.64 -1.95
C LEU A 360 4.39 20.08 -2.01
N ALA A 361 5.36 20.36 -2.88
CA ALA A 361 5.86 21.70 -3.14
C ALA A 361 5.18 22.34 -4.36
N GLY A 362 4.64 21.52 -5.27
CA GLY A 362 3.94 21.90 -6.48
C GLY A 362 2.61 22.61 -6.23
N GLU A 363 2.18 23.37 -7.24
CA GLU A 363 1.02 24.27 -7.16
C GLU A 363 -0.26 23.58 -6.68
N VAL A 364 -0.50 22.33 -7.12
CA VAL A 364 -1.76 21.63 -6.87
C VAL A 364 -1.85 21.05 -5.45
N LEU A 365 -0.77 20.45 -4.94
CA LEU A 365 -0.80 19.74 -3.65
C LEU A 365 -0.31 20.60 -2.48
N LYS A 366 0.46 21.66 -2.73
CA LYS A 366 0.95 22.59 -1.71
C LYS A 366 -0.14 23.09 -0.74
N PRO A 367 -1.38 23.42 -1.18
CA PRO A 367 -2.44 23.85 -0.26
C PRO A 367 -2.83 22.79 0.79
N TYR A 368 -2.62 21.50 0.52
CA TYR A 368 -3.03 20.39 1.38
C TYR A 368 -1.86 19.79 2.19
N LYS A 369 -0.64 20.33 2.02
CA LYS A 369 0.59 19.80 2.63
C LYS A 369 0.45 19.57 4.14
N GLU A 370 -0.08 20.55 4.88
CA GLU A 370 -0.23 20.43 6.32
C GLU A 370 -1.30 19.39 6.72
N THR A 371 -2.39 19.27 5.96
CA THR A 371 -3.41 18.23 6.16
C THR A 371 -2.79 16.84 5.98
N PHE A 372 -2.04 16.61 4.90
CA PHE A 372 -1.39 15.32 4.64
C PHE A 372 -0.30 15.00 5.67
N LEU A 373 0.51 15.99 6.04
CA LEU A 373 1.53 15.83 7.08
C LEU A 373 0.91 15.51 8.45
N LYS A 374 -0.23 16.13 8.78
CA LYS A 374 -1.00 15.82 9.99
C LYS A 374 -1.52 14.39 9.96
N GLY A 375 -2.08 13.92 8.85
CA GLY A 375 -2.54 12.53 8.70
C GLY A 375 -1.40 11.54 8.91
N ALA A 376 -0.25 11.75 8.27
CA ALA A 376 0.94 10.93 8.45
C ALA A 376 1.40 10.89 9.93
N ARG A 377 1.42 12.03 10.61
CA ARG A 377 1.73 12.10 12.06
C ARG A 377 0.75 11.31 12.89
N ILE A 378 -0.56 11.38 12.61
CA ILE A 378 -1.56 10.60 13.35
C ILE A 378 -1.30 9.09 13.22
N MET A 379 -0.97 8.62 12.01
CA MET A 379 -0.66 7.20 11.79
C MET A 379 0.60 6.75 12.51
N VAL A 380 1.67 7.57 12.45
CA VAL A 380 2.91 7.28 13.18
C VAL A 380 2.65 7.29 14.69
N GLY A 381 1.93 8.28 15.21
CA GLY A 381 1.59 8.37 16.62
C GLY A 381 0.75 7.19 17.09
N HIS A 382 -0.22 6.77 16.28
CA HIS A 382 -1.01 5.56 16.52
C HIS A 382 -0.10 4.34 16.61
N THR A 383 0.79 4.14 15.64
CA THR A 383 1.72 3.02 15.61
C THR A 383 2.61 2.99 16.85
N LEU A 384 3.17 4.13 17.26
CA LEU A 384 4.01 4.22 18.46
C LEU A 384 3.22 3.88 19.73
N LEU A 385 2.04 4.47 19.91
CA LEU A 385 1.20 4.23 21.08
C LEU A 385 0.70 2.78 21.14
N LEU A 386 0.28 2.21 20.02
CA LEU A 386 -0.18 0.83 20.00
C LEU A 386 0.97 -0.16 20.28
N ARG A 387 2.15 0.09 19.70
CA ARG A 387 3.30 -0.81 19.83
C ARG A 387 3.90 -0.83 21.23
N TYR A 388 3.93 0.31 21.90
CA TYR A 388 4.67 0.47 23.16
C TYR A 388 3.78 0.72 24.39
N ALA A 389 2.55 1.21 24.19
CA ALA A 389 1.68 1.67 25.26
C ALA A 389 0.31 0.98 25.29
N ASP A 390 0.08 -0.02 24.41
CA ASP A 390 -1.19 -0.73 24.27
C ASP A 390 -2.39 0.22 24.10
N TYR A 391 -2.16 1.33 23.38
CA TYR A 391 -3.11 2.42 23.25
C TYR A 391 -3.34 2.75 21.78
N SER A 392 -4.53 2.45 21.26
CA SER A 392 -4.86 2.68 19.86
C SER A 392 -5.83 3.84 19.66
N TYR A 393 -5.78 4.44 18.47
CA TYR A 393 -6.68 5.53 18.03
C TYR A 393 -8.18 5.18 18.08
N ILE A 394 -8.47 3.89 17.97
CA ILE A 394 -9.82 3.32 17.96
C ILE A 394 -10.15 2.54 19.24
N SER A 395 -9.27 2.55 20.24
CA SER A 395 -9.54 1.89 21.52
C SER A 395 -10.67 2.60 22.25
N ALA A 396 -11.45 1.84 23.03
CA ALA A 396 -12.50 2.40 23.90
C ALA A 396 -11.94 3.50 24.83
N LYS A 397 -10.69 3.35 25.28
CA LYS A 397 -10.01 4.35 26.10
C LYS A 397 -9.77 5.66 25.35
N ALA A 398 -9.33 5.59 24.09
CA ALA A 398 -9.16 6.78 23.26
C ALA A 398 -10.49 7.44 22.87
N GLU A 399 -11.60 6.71 22.86
CA GLU A 399 -12.93 7.32 22.65
C GLU A 399 -13.37 8.19 23.84
N THR A 400 -12.96 7.84 25.06
CA THR A 400 -13.35 8.56 26.29
C THR A 400 -12.33 9.58 26.77
N ASP A 401 -11.05 9.43 26.42
CA ASP A 401 -9.95 10.29 26.91
C ASP A 401 -10.00 11.73 26.34
N PHE A 402 -10.71 11.96 25.24
CA PHE A 402 -10.71 13.24 24.53
C PHE A 402 -12.11 13.84 24.41
N LYS A 403 -12.19 15.17 24.48
CA LYS A 403 -13.45 15.92 24.38
C LYS A 403 -14.13 15.79 23.01
N ASN A 404 -13.33 15.65 21.95
CA ASN A 404 -13.77 15.55 20.56
C ASN A 404 -12.68 14.92 19.70
N VAL A 405 -13.01 14.62 18.44
CA VAL A 405 -12.10 14.00 17.47
C VAL A 405 -10.91 14.91 17.15
N GLN A 406 -11.09 16.23 17.15
CA GLN A 406 -10.00 17.19 16.94
C GLN A 406 -8.91 17.07 18.01
N ALA A 407 -9.30 17.03 19.28
CA ALA A 407 -8.37 16.88 20.40
C ALA A 407 -7.65 15.53 20.34
N LYS A 408 -8.38 14.46 19.99
CA LYS A 408 -7.78 13.14 19.73
C LYS A 408 -6.76 13.21 18.59
N ASN A 409 -7.13 13.76 17.44
CA ASN A 409 -6.25 13.93 16.29
C ASN A 409 -5.00 14.74 16.64
N SER A 410 -5.12 15.81 17.42
CA SER A 410 -3.96 16.59 17.88
C SER A 410 -3.02 15.76 18.74
N PHE A 411 -3.54 15.03 19.75
CA PHE A 411 -2.70 14.17 20.60
C PHE A 411 -1.90 13.14 19.80
N PHE A 412 -2.58 12.37 18.92
CA PHE A 412 -1.90 11.38 18.09
C PHE A 412 -0.91 12.03 17.11
N ALA A 413 -1.26 13.20 16.55
CA ALA A 413 -0.35 13.95 15.68
C ALA A 413 0.90 14.45 16.45
N ASP A 414 0.75 14.90 17.69
CA ASP A 414 1.85 15.39 18.50
C ASP A 414 2.80 14.27 18.91
N VAL A 415 2.27 13.08 19.22
CA VAL A 415 3.08 11.88 19.44
C VAL A 415 3.83 11.51 18.15
N GLY A 416 3.15 11.49 17.00
CA GLY A 416 3.82 11.24 15.72
C GLY A 416 4.81 12.32 15.29
N LYS A 417 4.67 13.54 15.82
CA LYS A 417 5.58 14.66 15.55
C LYS A 417 6.90 14.57 16.32
N MET A 418 6.95 13.78 17.39
CA MET A 418 8.17 13.55 18.17
C MET A 418 9.34 13.13 17.27
N THR A 419 10.57 13.37 17.73
CA THR A 419 11.78 12.90 17.04
C THR A 419 11.64 11.40 16.71
N PRO A 420 12.04 10.94 15.52
CA PRO A 420 11.91 9.53 15.17
C PRO A 420 12.55 8.63 16.23
N MET A 421 11.86 7.55 16.60
CA MET A 421 12.35 6.62 17.61
C MET A 421 13.59 5.89 17.13
N THR A 422 14.54 5.71 18.04
CA THR A 422 15.73 4.87 17.85
C THR A 422 15.49 3.47 18.42
N LEU A 423 16.34 2.51 18.03
CA LEU A 423 16.36 1.16 18.63
C LEU A 423 16.48 1.21 20.17
N HIS A 424 17.30 2.10 20.72
CA HIS A 424 17.48 2.24 22.16
C HIS A 424 16.20 2.73 22.86
N GLN A 425 15.58 3.80 22.34
CA GLN A 425 14.33 4.32 22.90
C GLN A 425 13.18 3.32 22.81
N ALA A 426 13.07 2.62 21.68
CA ALA A 426 12.08 1.55 21.51
C ALA A 426 12.25 0.47 22.58
N LYS A 427 13.49 0.02 22.84
CA LYS A 427 13.78 -0.93 23.91
C LYS A 427 13.40 -0.39 25.30
N THR A 428 13.75 0.86 25.60
CA THR A 428 13.40 1.49 26.89
C THR A 428 11.89 1.55 27.11
N LEU A 429 11.11 1.88 26.07
CA LEU A 429 9.65 1.91 26.12
C LEU A 429 9.05 0.50 26.32
N GLN A 430 9.60 -0.51 25.67
CA GLN A 430 9.20 -1.91 25.87
C GLN A 430 9.49 -2.37 27.31
N ASP A 431 10.70 -2.12 27.81
CA ASP A 431 11.15 -2.58 29.12
C ASP A 431 10.36 -1.94 30.28
N MET A 432 9.84 -0.71 30.11
CA MET A 432 9.04 -0.04 31.15
C MET A 432 7.57 -0.50 31.23
N GLY A 433 7.07 -1.18 30.19
CA GLY A 433 5.69 -1.64 30.09
C GLY A 433 4.67 -0.56 29.68
N PRO A 434 3.45 -0.97 29.29
CA PRO A 434 2.52 -0.12 28.55
C PRO A 434 2.02 1.10 29.32
N ASP A 435 1.69 0.96 30.61
CA ASP A 435 1.17 2.08 31.41
C ASP A 435 2.19 3.21 31.60
N LYS A 436 3.46 2.83 31.85
CA LYS A 436 4.55 3.80 31.99
C LYS A 436 4.90 4.42 30.64
N ALA A 437 4.90 3.64 29.56
CA ALA A 437 5.10 4.14 28.21
C ALA A 437 4.01 5.15 27.81
N LEU A 438 2.73 4.87 28.11
CA LEU A 438 1.63 5.80 27.86
C LEU A 438 1.83 7.12 28.62
N SER A 439 2.22 7.03 29.89
CA SER A 439 2.49 8.20 30.72
C SER A 439 3.66 9.02 30.17
N TRP A 440 4.70 8.34 29.70
CA TRP A 440 5.85 8.97 29.04
C TRP A 440 5.43 9.74 27.78
N PHE A 441 4.63 9.13 26.89
CA PHE A 441 4.12 9.81 25.69
C PHE A 441 3.27 11.03 26.05
N LYS A 442 2.35 10.90 27.02
CA LYS A 442 1.48 12.01 27.47
C LYS A 442 2.30 13.18 28.01
N ASN A 443 3.34 12.92 28.80
CA ASN A 443 4.21 13.98 29.31
C ASN A 443 5.01 14.64 28.19
N ALA A 444 5.59 13.84 27.28
CA ALA A 444 6.44 14.32 26.19
C ALA A 444 5.72 15.26 25.19
N VAL A 445 4.39 15.16 25.08
CA VAL A 445 3.57 16.03 24.22
C VAL A 445 2.89 17.17 24.98
N THR A 446 2.86 17.14 26.32
CA THR A 446 2.27 18.22 27.15
C THR A 446 3.31 19.26 27.56
N GLU A 447 4.60 18.91 27.61
CA GLU A 447 5.72 19.80 27.98
C GLU A 447 6.20 20.72 26.84
N LYS A 448 5.45 20.82 25.73
CA LYS A 448 5.72 21.70 24.57
C LYS A 448 4.56 22.66 24.37
#